data_AF-A0A936BZ30-F1
#
_entry.id   AF-A0A936BZ30-F1
#
_cell.length_a   1.000
_cell.length_b   1.000
_cell.length_c   1.000
_cell.angle_alpha   90.00
_cell.angle_beta   90.00
_cell.angle_gamma   90.00
#
_symmetry.space_group_name_H-M   'P 1'
#
loop_
_entity.id
_entity.type
_entity.pdbx_description
1 polymer ?
#
loop_
_entity_poly.entity_id
_entity_poly.type
_entity_poly.pdbx_seq_one_letter_code
_entity_poly.pdbx_strand_id
1 'polypeptide(L)'
;MKILLVTSVDAWTRSVSTIHKWIDAGRSLGHDIAVYGETESDLPNLRYTTDLSNIDLALFAVQVPSDFPDMPYLARVLDGIPKEKRAIVDLWGRYNETIRVEHDFNHLEKLDGHQAWEWQDAIAAVSKVILQPALSPKREGVKSFLFHGFDEGSVEKKYANAADAVAAWKEKPYGAVYVGSNWQRWHQVRAFLDDYGKVRNEGGPACLIGWDWGERPDWAAQKAIMGVDTDPAFLAAEAVEVRHGVRFDEVVGLLGRAKFAPVIHRPLFKELGFVTNRTFETFYADTVPLLMLPEEFVEKIYGAAAKKLVPSKGIANLVADALKNPEAYWDAVLKPRAHLAAHHSYAVRIEELKKAVAK
;
A
#
# COMPACT_ATOMS: atom_id res chain seq x y z
N MET A 1 21.78 6.55 12.80
CA MET A 1 20.66 6.97 13.66
C MET A 1 20.00 5.74 14.25
N LYS A 2 19.51 5.83 15.49
CA LYS A 2 18.65 4.83 16.13
C LYS A 2 17.19 5.25 15.97
N ILE A 3 16.48 4.60 15.05
CA ILE A 3 15.07 4.86 14.73
C ILE A 3 14.22 3.73 15.30
N LEU A 4 13.24 4.09 16.13
CA LEU A 4 12.27 3.18 16.69
C LEU A 4 10.96 3.31 15.91
N LEU A 5 10.54 2.25 15.23
CA LEU A 5 9.24 2.18 14.56
C LEU A 5 8.18 1.76 15.59
N VAL A 6 7.24 2.65 15.88
CA VAL A 6 6.15 2.41 16.83
C VAL A 6 4.90 2.10 16.02
N THR A 7 4.61 0.82 15.87
CA THR A 7 3.46 0.30 15.11
C THR A 7 3.20 -1.15 15.52
N SER A 8 1.95 -1.56 15.47
CA SER A 8 1.62 -2.99 15.46
C SER A 8 2.02 -3.60 14.12
N VAL A 9 2.54 -4.82 14.16
CA VAL A 9 2.92 -5.61 12.99
C VAL A 9 2.12 -6.90 12.97
N ASP A 10 1.73 -7.34 11.78
CA ASP A 10 0.88 -8.51 11.56
C ASP A 10 1.24 -9.11 10.20
N ALA A 11 1.37 -10.44 10.12
CA ALA A 11 1.84 -11.08 8.90
C ALA A 11 0.81 -11.10 7.75
N TRP A 12 -0.45 -10.77 8.02
CA TRP A 12 -1.59 -10.89 7.10
C TRP A 12 -2.16 -9.53 6.68
N THR A 13 -1.85 -8.48 7.44
CA THR A 13 -2.40 -7.14 7.26
C THR A 13 -1.30 -6.07 7.36
N ARG A 14 -1.71 -4.80 7.22
CA ARG A 14 -0.82 -3.64 7.40
C ARG A 14 0.34 -3.63 6.41
N SER A 15 1.32 -2.77 6.66
CA SER A 15 2.46 -2.50 5.79
C SER A 15 3.70 -3.27 6.25
N VAL A 16 3.55 -4.52 6.69
CA VAL A 16 4.64 -5.27 7.33
C VAL A 16 5.82 -5.49 6.37
N SER A 17 5.54 -5.69 5.09
CA SER A 17 6.55 -5.70 4.01
C SER A 17 7.38 -4.41 4.01
N THR A 18 6.72 -3.24 4.10
CA THR A 18 7.40 -1.94 4.22
C THR A 18 8.31 -1.88 5.46
N ILE A 19 7.87 -2.41 6.60
CA ILE A 19 8.66 -2.41 7.85
C ILE A 19 9.94 -3.24 7.70
N HIS A 20 9.86 -4.44 7.11
CA HIS A 20 11.06 -5.24 6.78
C HIS A 20 12.06 -4.42 5.96
N LYS A 21 11.59 -3.73 4.93
CA LYS A 21 12.46 -2.94 4.03
C LYS A 21 13.09 -1.73 4.69
N TRP A 22 12.40 -1.08 5.63
CA TRP A 22 13.01 -0.04 6.46
C TRP A 22 14.19 -0.59 7.27
N ILE A 23 14.03 -1.75 7.90
CA ILE A 23 15.07 -2.38 8.72
C ILE A 23 16.28 -2.78 7.86
N ASP A 24 16.03 -3.42 6.71
CA ASP A 24 17.08 -3.87 5.80
C ASP A 24 17.86 -2.68 5.21
N ALA A 25 17.15 -1.67 4.72
CA ALA A 25 17.77 -0.45 4.18
C ALA A 25 18.54 0.30 5.28
N GLY A 26 17.95 0.44 6.47
CA GLY A 26 18.60 1.04 7.63
C GLY A 26 19.93 0.36 7.96
N ARG A 27 19.93 -0.97 8.05
CA ARG A 27 21.13 -1.77 8.29
C ARG A 27 22.20 -1.52 7.22
N SER A 28 21.81 -1.51 5.94
CA SER A 28 22.74 -1.27 4.82
C SER A 28 23.39 0.12 4.85
N LEU A 29 22.72 1.11 5.46
CA LEU A 29 23.19 2.50 5.59
C LEU A 29 23.84 2.79 6.94
N GLY A 30 24.07 1.77 7.78
CA GLY A 30 24.65 1.95 9.12
C GLY A 30 23.69 2.63 10.11
N HIS A 31 22.39 2.45 9.93
CA HIS A 31 21.37 2.87 10.88
C HIS A 31 20.85 1.69 11.69
N ASP A 32 20.50 1.98 12.93
CA ASP A 32 19.85 1.06 13.85
C ASP A 32 18.34 1.31 13.75
N ILE A 33 17.62 0.47 12.99
CA ILE A 33 16.16 0.54 12.88
C ILE A 33 15.56 -0.73 13.47
N ALA A 34 14.56 -0.58 14.33
CA ALA A 34 13.85 -1.68 14.98
C ALA A 34 12.38 -1.31 15.24
N VAL A 35 11.54 -2.34 15.34
CA VAL A 35 10.15 -2.21 15.80
C VAL A 35 10.13 -2.19 17.32
N TYR A 36 9.33 -1.31 17.91
CA TYR A 36 9.11 -1.32 19.35
C TYR A 36 8.21 -2.49 19.76
N GLY A 37 8.70 -3.33 20.66
CA GLY A 37 7.94 -4.47 21.17
C GLY A 37 8.80 -5.67 21.51
N GLU A 38 8.13 -6.76 21.87
CA GLU A 38 8.73 -8.08 22.02
C GLU A 38 8.76 -8.81 20.68
N THR A 39 9.55 -9.88 20.58
CA THR A 39 9.66 -10.65 19.36
C THR A 39 8.36 -11.39 19.08
N GLU A 40 7.79 -11.17 17.90
CA GLU A 40 6.62 -11.91 17.41
C GLU A 40 7.04 -13.18 16.66
N SER A 41 6.48 -14.33 17.05
CA SER A 41 6.83 -15.64 16.47
C SER A 41 6.53 -15.75 14.99
N ASP A 42 5.50 -15.05 14.51
CA ASP A 42 5.05 -15.09 13.12
C ASP A 42 5.91 -14.21 12.18
N LEU A 43 6.76 -13.36 12.77
CA LEU A 43 7.62 -12.40 12.09
C LEU A 43 9.05 -12.44 12.66
N PRO A 44 9.72 -13.61 12.70
CA PRO A 44 10.98 -13.81 13.41
C PRO A 44 12.16 -13.03 12.80
N ASN A 45 12.01 -12.59 11.54
CA ASN A 45 13.02 -11.84 10.81
C ASN A 45 12.93 -10.32 11.05
N LEU A 46 11.87 -9.84 11.72
CA LEU A 46 11.82 -8.45 12.16
C LEU A 46 12.69 -8.27 13.39
N ARG A 47 13.37 -7.12 13.43
CA ARG A 47 14.15 -6.73 14.59
C ARG A 47 13.27 -5.96 15.56
N TYR A 48 13.14 -6.49 16.77
CA TYR A 48 12.38 -5.89 17.86
C TYR A 48 13.30 -5.33 18.96
N THR A 49 12.80 -4.37 19.71
CA THR A 49 13.45 -3.88 20.93
C THR A 49 12.44 -3.23 21.87
N THR A 50 12.64 -3.41 23.18
CA THR A 50 11.96 -2.64 24.23
C THR A 50 12.87 -1.58 24.86
N ASP A 51 14.13 -1.49 24.42
CA ASP A 51 15.11 -0.53 24.90
C ASP A 51 14.88 0.86 24.27
N LEU A 52 14.46 1.80 25.12
CA LEU A 52 14.21 3.20 24.75
C LEU A 52 15.43 4.11 24.94
N SER A 53 16.58 3.56 25.36
CA SER A 53 17.80 4.36 25.53
C SER A 53 18.37 4.78 24.18
N ASN A 54 18.92 5.99 24.13
CA ASN A 54 19.63 6.53 22.95
C ASN A 54 18.82 6.51 21.63
N ILE A 55 17.48 6.54 21.69
CA ILE A 55 16.66 6.71 20.49
C ILE A 55 16.87 8.12 19.94
N ASP A 56 17.16 8.21 18.64
CA ASP A 56 17.26 9.48 17.92
C ASP A 56 15.87 9.94 17.44
N LEU A 57 15.05 8.98 17.00
CA LEU A 57 13.70 9.22 16.49
C LEU A 57 12.77 8.04 16.82
N ALA A 58 11.62 8.32 17.42
CA ALA A 58 10.48 7.41 17.43
C ALA A 58 9.49 7.82 16.33
N LEU A 59 9.29 6.93 15.35
CA LEU A 59 8.36 7.13 14.25
C LEU A 59 7.10 6.28 14.49
N PHE A 60 6.00 6.96 14.83
CA PHE A 60 4.70 6.35 15.08
C PHE A 60 3.96 6.21 13.75
N ALA A 61 3.76 4.97 13.29
CA ALA A 61 3.05 4.71 12.03
C ALA A 61 1.60 4.34 12.30
N VAL A 62 0.68 5.28 12.03
CA VAL A 62 -0.76 5.11 12.23
C VAL A 62 -1.35 4.50 10.97
N GLN A 63 -1.66 3.20 11.00
CA GLN A 63 -2.12 2.41 9.86
C GLN A 63 -3.60 2.08 9.91
N VAL A 64 -4.18 1.96 11.11
CA VAL A 64 -5.61 1.66 11.31
C VAL A 64 -6.15 2.42 12.53
N PRO A 65 -7.49 2.59 12.66
CA PRO A 65 -8.09 3.23 13.83
C PRO A 65 -7.78 2.61 15.19
N SER A 66 -7.36 1.34 15.30
CA SER A 66 -6.98 0.80 16.60
C SER A 66 -5.53 1.16 16.98
N ASP A 67 -4.72 1.68 16.06
CA ASP A 67 -3.32 2.04 16.40
C ASP A 67 -3.26 3.21 17.39
N PHE A 68 -4.34 3.96 17.53
CA PHE A 68 -4.46 4.96 18.59
C PHE A 68 -5.85 4.82 19.22
N PRO A 69 -5.98 4.60 20.54
CA PRO A 69 -4.93 4.65 21.56
C PRO A 69 -4.18 3.33 21.79
N ASP A 70 -4.53 2.22 21.12
CA ASP A 70 -4.05 0.87 21.48
C ASP A 70 -2.65 0.53 20.95
N MET A 71 -1.84 1.53 20.58
CA MET A 71 -0.46 1.31 20.16
C MET A 71 0.35 0.61 21.27
N PRO A 72 1.22 -0.37 20.93
CA PRO A 72 1.95 -1.15 21.93
C PRO A 72 2.70 -0.29 22.94
N TYR A 73 2.36 -0.44 24.22
CA TYR A 73 2.90 0.29 25.36
C TYR A 73 3.06 1.80 25.14
N LEU A 74 2.08 2.43 24.50
CA LEU A 74 2.10 3.85 24.14
C LEU A 74 2.57 4.76 25.28
N ALA A 75 2.01 4.61 26.49
CA ALA A 75 2.42 5.40 27.67
C ALA A 75 3.93 5.28 27.96
N ARG A 76 4.50 4.08 27.92
CA ARG A 76 5.92 3.85 28.17
C ARG A 76 6.81 4.54 27.12
N VAL A 77 6.40 4.52 25.85
CA VAL A 77 7.13 5.22 24.78
C VAL A 77 7.04 6.73 24.97
N LEU A 78 5.85 7.24 25.30
CA LEU A 78 5.64 8.68 25.54
C LEU A 78 6.34 9.18 26.80
N ASP A 79 6.53 8.35 27.82
CA ASP A 79 7.30 8.75 29.01
C ASP A 79 8.82 8.62 28.78
N GLY A 80 9.24 7.62 27.98
CA GLY A 80 10.65 7.29 27.80
C GLY A 80 11.39 8.07 26.71
N ILE A 81 10.70 8.61 25.70
CA ILE A 81 11.32 9.33 24.57
C ILE A 81 10.77 10.75 24.51
N PRO A 82 11.55 11.84 24.59
CA PRO A 82 11.03 13.21 24.54
C PRO A 82 10.25 13.55 23.26
N LYS A 83 9.27 14.46 23.35
CA LYS A 83 8.36 14.84 22.25
C LYS A 83 9.08 15.35 21.00
N GLU A 84 10.20 16.06 21.18
CA GLU A 84 11.04 16.58 20.10
C GLU A 84 11.81 15.50 19.32
N LYS A 85 11.81 14.25 19.80
CA LYS A 85 12.37 13.07 19.13
C LYS A 85 11.27 12.15 18.58
N ARG A 86 10.03 12.63 18.47
CA ARG A 86 8.90 11.84 17.97
C ARG A 86 8.42 12.42 16.64
N ALA A 87 8.00 11.57 15.72
CA ALA A 87 7.25 11.95 14.54
C ALA A 87 6.09 10.98 14.35
N ILE A 88 4.97 11.46 13.82
CA ILE A 88 3.86 10.61 13.37
C ILE A 88 3.89 10.56 11.85
N VAL A 89 3.72 9.36 11.31
CA VAL A 89 3.29 9.16 9.94
C VAL A 89 1.86 8.63 9.93
N ASP A 90 0.95 9.48 9.46
CA ASP A 90 -0.48 9.20 9.35
C ASP A 90 -0.76 8.54 7.98
N LEU A 91 -0.82 7.21 7.97
CA LEU A 91 -1.03 6.41 6.77
C LEU A 91 -2.51 6.17 6.46
N TRP A 92 -3.42 6.72 7.28
CA TRP A 92 -4.87 6.59 7.11
C TRP A 92 -5.58 7.91 6.80
N GLY A 93 -4.97 9.03 7.15
CA GLY A 93 -5.54 10.37 7.00
C GLY A 93 -6.30 10.85 8.24
N ARG A 94 -6.00 10.29 9.42
CA ARG A 94 -6.65 10.60 10.70
C ARG A 94 -6.39 12.01 11.21
N TYR A 95 -5.26 12.61 10.83
CA TYR A 95 -4.99 13.98 11.24
C TYR A 95 -5.72 15.01 10.37
N ASN A 96 -6.35 14.61 9.26
CA ASN A 96 -7.19 15.54 8.48
C ASN A 96 -8.55 15.80 9.16
N GLU A 97 -9.25 16.83 8.71
CA GLU A 97 -10.69 17.00 8.96
C GLU A 97 -11.49 15.79 8.46
N THR A 98 -12.75 15.67 8.87
CA THR A 98 -13.62 14.60 8.39
C THR A 98 -13.81 14.70 6.88
N ILE A 99 -13.31 13.70 6.17
CA ILE A 99 -13.42 13.56 4.72
C ILE A 99 -14.24 12.30 4.44
N ARG A 100 -15.24 12.44 3.58
CA ARG A 100 -16.03 11.34 3.03
C ARG A 100 -16.04 11.46 1.51
N VAL A 101 -15.66 10.38 0.84
CA VAL A 101 -15.66 10.28 -0.62
C VAL A 101 -16.34 8.98 -0.98
N GLU A 102 -17.45 9.07 -1.71
CA GLU A 102 -18.33 7.92 -1.96
C GLU A 102 -18.73 7.24 -0.63
N HIS A 103 -18.43 5.95 -0.47
CA HIS A 103 -18.65 5.15 0.73
C HIS A 103 -17.46 5.16 1.72
N ASP A 104 -16.33 5.77 1.34
CA ASP A 104 -15.07 5.76 2.07
C ASP A 104 -14.87 7.01 2.93
N PHE A 105 -14.08 6.89 3.99
CA PHE A 105 -13.92 7.91 5.02
C PHE A 105 -12.58 7.77 5.78
N ASN A 106 -12.06 8.88 6.27
CA ASN A 106 -10.96 8.86 7.25
C ASN A 106 -11.50 8.69 8.67
N HIS A 107 -12.67 9.23 8.99
CA HIS A 107 -13.30 9.20 10.31
C HIS A 107 -14.74 8.70 10.25
N LEU A 108 -15.08 7.83 11.19
CA LEU A 108 -16.40 7.29 11.41
C LEU A 108 -16.53 6.84 12.88
N GLU A 109 -17.18 7.64 13.71
CA GLU A 109 -17.35 7.40 15.15
C GLU A 109 -17.84 5.99 15.51
N LYS A 110 -18.83 5.45 14.78
CA LYS A 110 -19.34 4.08 15.02
C LYS A 110 -18.28 2.98 14.81
N LEU A 111 -17.22 3.26 14.07
CA LEU A 111 -16.08 2.37 13.86
C LEU A 111 -14.94 2.70 14.82
N ASP A 112 -14.68 3.99 15.02
CA ASP A 112 -13.48 4.49 15.69
C ASP A 112 -13.66 4.63 17.21
N GLY A 113 -14.91 4.65 17.70
CA GLY A 113 -15.23 4.93 19.11
C GLY A 113 -15.04 6.40 19.52
N HIS A 114 -14.55 7.24 18.61
CA HIS A 114 -14.09 8.59 18.87
C HIS A 114 -14.49 9.57 17.77
N GLN A 115 -14.62 10.84 18.15
CA GLN A 115 -14.85 11.94 17.22
C GLN A 115 -13.56 12.33 16.49
N ALA A 116 -13.68 12.93 15.31
CA ALA A 116 -12.52 13.30 14.49
C ALA A 116 -11.55 14.27 15.19
N TRP A 117 -12.06 15.19 16.02
CA TRP A 117 -11.23 16.16 16.75
C TRP A 117 -10.36 15.47 17.82
N GLU A 118 -10.87 14.41 18.47
CA GLU A 118 -10.12 13.66 19.49
C GLU A 118 -8.86 13.02 18.89
N TRP A 119 -8.99 12.49 17.67
CA TRP A 119 -7.88 11.96 16.89
C TRP A 119 -6.82 13.02 16.57
N GLN A 120 -7.26 14.23 16.25
CA GLN A 120 -6.35 15.32 15.91
C GLN A 120 -5.59 15.79 17.15
N ASP A 121 -6.27 15.97 18.28
CA ASP A 121 -5.66 16.35 19.56
C ASP A 121 -4.68 15.27 20.04
N ALA A 122 -5.07 14.00 19.94
CA ALA A 122 -4.23 12.86 20.26
C ALA A 122 -2.92 12.83 19.44
N ILE A 123 -3.02 12.95 18.12
CA ILE A 123 -1.85 12.99 17.22
C ILE A 123 -0.96 14.21 17.55
N ALA A 124 -1.55 15.39 17.73
CA ALA A 124 -0.82 16.62 18.07
C ALA A 124 -0.18 16.55 19.48
N ALA A 125 -0.77 15.81 20.42
CA ALA A 125 -0.23 15.57 21.75
C ALA A 125 1.06 14.74 21.67
N VAL A 126 1.13 13.74 20.79
CA VAL A 126 2.28 12.87 20.61
C VAL A 126 3.46 13.57 19.96
N SER A 127 3.25 14.30 18.86
CA SER A 127 4.34 14.95 18.11
C SER A 127 3.94 16.27 17.48
N LYS A 128 4.92 17.16 17.28
CA LYS A 128 4.80 18.36 16.45
C LYS A 128 5.10 18.09 14.96
N VAL A 129 5.75 16.98 14.64
CA VAL A 129 6.09 16.58 13.28
C VAL A 129 5.10 15.52 12.82
N ILE A 130 4.18 15.93 11.96
CA ILE A 130 3.13 15.08 11.42
C ILE A 130 3.37 14.95 9.93
N LEU A 131 3.46 13.70 9.48
CA LEU A 131 3.83 13.30 8.15
C LEU A 131 2.68 12.55 7.50
N GLN A 132 2.50 12.70 6.19
CA GLN A 132 1.55 11.91 5.42
C GLN A 132 2.19 11.38 4.13
N PRO A 133 1.78 10.19 3.63
CA PRO A 133 2.32 9.56 2.45
C PRO A 133 1.81 10.21 1.15
N ALA A 134 1.75 11.54 1.11
CA ALA A 134 1.30 12.31 -0.04
C ALA A 134 2.40 13.28 -0.47
N LEU A 135 2.54 13.50 -1.77
CA LEU A 135 3.44 14.54 -2.30
C LEU A 135 3.02 15.94 -1.84
N SER A 136 1.71 16.14 -1.66
CA SER A 136 1.12 17.40 -1.21
C SER A 136 0.01 17.09 -0.21
N PRO A 137 0.33 16.94 1.09
CA PRO A 137 -0.67 16.74 2.14
C PRO A 137 -1.72 17.85 2.13
N LYS A 138 -2.98 17.50 2.41
CA LYS A 138 -4.09 18.46 2.36
C LYS A 138 -4.13 19.42 3.52
N ARG A 139 -3.79 18.97 4.73
CA ARG A 139 -3.86 19.77 5.95
C ARG A 139 -2.60 20.61 6.11
N GLU A 140 -2.79 21.88 6.44
CA GLU A 140 -1.70 22.78 6.79
C GLU A 140 -0.89 22.25 7.99
N GLY A 141 0.43 22.43 7.95
CA GLY A 141 1.34 21.94 8.99
C GLY A 141 1.68 20.46 8.91
N VAL A 142 1.07 19.69 7.98
CA VAL A 142 1.46 18.31 7.68
C VAL A 142 2.53 18.30 6.59
N LYS A 143 3.63 17.57 6.82
CA LYS A 143 4.72 17.47 5.85
C LYS A 143 4.56 16.22 4.96
N SER A 144 5.03 16.35 3.72
CA SER A 144 5.12 15.25 2.76
C SER A 144 6.19 14.25 3.20
N PHE A 145 5.84 12.96 3.22
CA PHE A 145 6.78 11.86 3.43
C PHE A 145 6.14 10.53 3.02
N LEU A 146 6.60 9.95 1.92
CA LEU A 146 5.94 8.83 1.25
C LEU A 146 5.95 7.49 1.99
N PHE A 147 6.72 7.36 3.10
CA PHE A 147 6.89 6.19 4.00
C PHE A 147 7.20 4.84 3.33
N HIS A 148 6.33 4.39 2.43
CA HIS A 148 6.54 3.30 1.52
C HIS A 148 7.62 3.64 0.47
N GLY A 149 8.35 2.62 0.05
CA GLY A 149 9.38 2.74 -0.97
C GLY A 149 9.48 1.50 -1.84
N PHE A 150 10.39 1.58 -2.80
CA PHE A 150 10.71 0.52 -3.75
C PHE A 150 12.02 -0.17 -3.35
N ASP A 151 12.02 -1.49 -3.29
CA ASP A 151 13.22 -2.31 -3.13
C ASP A 151 13.49 -3.11 -4.41
N GLU A 152 14.50 -2.71 -5.16
CA GLU A 152 14.93 -3.42 -6.37
C GLU A 152 15.36 -4.87 -6.10
N GLY A 153 15.80 -5.16 -4.87
CA GLY A 153 16.11 -6.52 -4.41
C GLY A 153 14.89 -7.44 -4.37
N SER A 154 13.68 -6.86 -4.25
CA SER A 154 12.41 -7.62 -4.16
C SER A 154 11.78 -7.94 -5.51
N VAL A 155 12.33 -7.43 -6.62
CA VAL A 155 11.81 -7.74 -7.96
C VAL A 155 12.03 -9.22 -8.26
N GLU A 156 10.93 -9.96 -8.40
CA GLU A 156 10.92 -11.43 -8.54
C GLU A 156 11.68 -11.89 -9.79
N LYS A 157 11.49 -11.18 -10.90
CA LYS A 157 12.14 -11.45 -12.20
C LYS A 157 12.77 -10.17 -12.76
N LYS A 158 14.10 -10.18 -12.83
CA LYS A 158 14.92 -9.09 -13.39
C LYS A 158 15.24 -9.38 -14.86
N TYR A 159 14.33 -8.98 -15.74
CA TYR A 159 14.53 -9.11 -17.19
C TYR A 159 15.53 -8.07 -17.71
N ALA A 160 16.38 -8.48 -18.64
CA ALA A 160 17.32 -7.57 -19.30
C ALA A 160 16.63 -6.67 -20.33
N ASN A 161 15.54 -7.16 -20.95
CA ASN A 161 14.78 -6.47 -21.98
C ASN A 161 13.31 -6.93 -21.99
N ALA A 162 12.47 -6.22 -22.73
CA ALA A 162 11.03 -6.53 -22.81
C ALA A 162 10.73 -7.87 -23.49
N ALA A 163 11.51 -8.30 -24.49
CA ALA A 163 11.25 -9.55 -25.21
C ALA A 163 11.35 -10.77 -24.28
N ASP A 164 12.36 -10.81 -23.40
CA ASP A 164 12.52 -11.86 -22.40
C ASP A 164 11.34 -11.89 -21.42
N ALA A 165 10.86 -10.71 -21.00
CA ALA A 165 9.69 -10.59 -20.13
C ALA A 165 8.42 -11.10 -20.81
N VAL A 166 8.21 -10.75 -22.08
CA VAL A 166 7.07 -11.21 -22.88
C VAL A 166 7.03 -12.73 -23.00
N ALA A 167 8.17 -13.39 -23.19
CA ALA A 167 8.24 -14.84 -23.30
C ALA A 167 7.72 -15.53 -22.03
N ALA A 168 8.11 -15.05 -20.85
CA ALA A 168 7.64 -15.58 -19.56
C ALA A 168 6.18 -15.18 -19.25
N TRP A 169 5.74 -14.04 -19.77
CA TRP A 169 4.43 -13.46 -19.49
C TRP A 169 3.25 -14.15 -20.19
N LYS A 170 3.48 -14.80 -21.34
CA LYS A 170 2.41 -15.44 -22.12
C LYS A 170 1.75 -16.61 -21.37
N GLU A 171 2.55 -17.38 -20.65
CA GLU A 171 2.15 -18.61 -19.96
C GLU A 171 1.86 -18.33 -18.49
N LYS A 172 0.72 -17.70 -18.21
CA LYS A 172 0.26 -17.38 -16.85
C LYS A 172 -1.09 -18.06 -16.58
N PRO A 173 -1.30 -18.67 -15.40
CA PRO A 173 -2.55 -19.33 -15.07
C PRO A 173 -3.74 -18.36 -14.95
N TYR A 174 -3.48 -17.08 -14.68
CA TYR A 174 -4.49 -16.05 -14.60
C TYR A 174 -4.26 -14.96 -15.63
N GLY A 175 -5.36 -14.43 -16.13
CA GLY A 175 -5.36 -13.20 -16.90
C GLY A 175 -5.21 -11.97 -16.00
N ALA A 176 -5.96 -11.91 -14.90
CA ALA A 176 -5.85 -10.83 -13.92
C ALA A 176 -5.85 -11.34 -12.48
N VAL A 177 -4.99 -10.81 -11.61
CA VAL A 177 -5.00 -11.07 -10.17
C VAL A 177 -4.99 -9.76 -9.39
N TYR A 178 -5.88 -9.64 -8.41
CA TYR A 178 -5.81 -8.62 -7.37
C TYR A 178 -5.57 -9.27 -6.00
N VAL A 179 -4.59 -8.77 -5.25
CA VAL A 179 -4.33 -9.18 -3.87
C VAL A 179 -4.60 -8.00 -2.92
N GLY A 180 -5.52 -8.17 -1.98
CA GLY A 180 -5.90 -7.14 -1.01
C GLY A 180 -7.27 -7.43 -0.38
N SER A 181 -7.73 -6.57 0.52
CA SER A 181 -9.08 -6.69 1.08
C SER A 181 -10.10 -5.87 0.31
N ASN A 182 -11.36 -6.30 0.36
CA ASN A 182 -12.49 -5.58 -0.22
C ASN A 182 -12.76 -4.22 0.48
N TRP A 183 -12.12 -3.94 1.63
CA TRP A 183 -12.26 -2.69 2.37
C TRP A 183 -12.19 -1.43 1.49
N GLN A 184 -13.36 -0.84 1.27
CA GLN A 184 -13.63 0.39 0.53
C GLN A 184 -13.30 0.30 -0.98
N ARG A 185 -13.19 -0.91 -1.55
CA ARG A 185 -12.67 -1.14 -2.92
C ARG A 185 -13.65 -1.79 -3.89
N TRP A 186 -14.81 -2.23 -3.41
CA TRP A 186 -15.75 -2.99 -4.23
C TRP A 186 -16.11 -2.29 -5.54
N HIS A 187 -16.48 -1.02 -5.51
CA HIS A 187 -16.90 -0.29 -6.71
C HIS A 187 -15.80 -0.25 -7.78
N GLN A 188 -14.54 -0.03 -7.38
CA GLN A 188 -13.42 0.01 -8.32
C GLN A 188 -13.09 -1.37 -8.86
N VAL A 189 -13.16 -2.42 -8.03
CA VAL A 189 -12.91 -3.80 -8.47
C VAL A 189 -14.03 -4.30 -9.37
N ARG A 190 -15.29 -4.00 -9.05
CA ARG A 190 -16.44 -4.32 -9.91
C ARG A 190 -16.33 -3.64 -11.27
N ALA A 191 -16.04 -2.34 -11.30
CA ALA A 191 -15.81 -1.61 -12.55
C ALA A 191 -14.64 -2.19 -13.35
N PHE A 192 -13.59 -2.65 -12.66
CA PHE A 192 -12.48 -3.34 -13.30
C PHE A 192 -12.92 -4.66 -13.95
N LEU A 193 -13.63 -5.51 -13.21
CA LEU A 193 -14.07 -6.82 -13.66
C LEU A 193 -15.10 -6.73 -14.80
N ASP A 194 -16.03 -5.79 -14.73
CA ASP A 194 -17.03 -5.56 -15.77
C ASP A 194 -16.38 -5.20 -17.12
N ASP A 195 -15.38 -4.31 -17.11
CA ASP A 195 -14.68 -3.94 -18.33
C ASP A 195 -13.68 -5.01 -18.79
N TYR A 196 -12.96 -5.65 -17.85
CA TYR A 196 -12.08 -6.78 -18.15
C TYR A 196 -12.83 -7.98 -18.74
N GLY A 197 -14.06 -8.22 -18.28
CA GLY A 197 -14.94 -9.31 -18.74
C GLY A 197 -15.13 -9.32 -20.26
N LYS A 198 -15.05 -8.16 -20.91
CA LYS A 198 -15.16 -7.99 -22.38
C LYS A 198 -14.01 -8.64 -23.15
N VAL A 199 -12.86 -8.85 -22.51
CA VAL A 199 -11.64 -9.40 -23.11
C VAL A 199 -11.14 -10.65 -22.38
N ARG A 200 -11.90 -11.18 -21.41
CA ARG A 200 -11.47 -12.31 -20.57
C ARG A 200 -11.13 -13.58 -21.36
N ASN A 201 -11.78 -13.79 -22.51
CA ASN A 201 -11.52 -14.96 -23.35
C ASN A 201 -10.09 -14.95 -23.94
N GLU A 202 -9.52 -13.76 -24.13
CA GLU A 202 -8.15 -13.56 -24.63
C GLU A 202 -7.16 -13.34 -23.47
N GLY A 203 -7.61 -12.61 -22.44
CA GLY A 203 -6.82 -12.28 -21.26
C GLY A 203 -6.56 -13.46 -20.33
N GLY A 204 -7.55 -14.33 -20.14
CA GLY A 204 -7.58 -15.40 -19.15
C GLY A 204 -8.50 -15.10 -17.96
N PRO A 205 -8.62 -16.04 -17.01
CA PRO A 205 -9.50 -15.89 -15.86
C PRO A 205 -8.99 -14.83 -14.88
N ALA A 206 -9.92 -14.21 -14.14
CA ALA A 206 -9.60 -13.27 -13.08
C ALA A 206 -9.62 -13.96 -11.69
N CYS A 207 -8.78 -13.50 -10.77
CA CYS A 207 -8.76 -13.98 -9.39
C CYS A 207 -8.63 -12.82 -8.39
N LEU A 208 -9.46 -12.85 -7.34
CA LEU A 208 -9.39 -11.96 -6.19
C LEU A 208 -8.88 -12.74 -4.98
N ILE A 209 -7.82 -12.25 -4.36
CA ILE A 209 -7.17 -12.91 -3.22
C ILE A 209 -7.18 -11.96 -2.03
N GLY A 210 -7.75 -12.39 -0.91
CA GLY A 210 -7.71 -11.66 0.34
C GLY A 210 -9.01 -11.73 1.12
N TRP A 211 -9.27 -10.69 1.90
CA TRP A 211 -10.39 -10.65 2.83
C TRP A 211 -11.64 -10.03 2.20
N ASP A 212 -12.80 -10.56 2.58
CA ASP A 212 -14.14 -9.99 2.34
C ASP A 212 -14.56 -9.88 0.86
N TRP A 213 -13.98 -10.69 -0.03
CA TRP A 213 -14.38 -10.75 -1.44
C TRP A 213 -15.60 -11.62 -1.69
N GLY A 214 -15.64 -12.81 -1.08
CA GLY A 214 -16.69 -13.80 -1.33
C GLY A 214 -17.97 -13.52 -0.56
N GLU A 215 -17.86 -12.79 0.55
CA GLU A 215 -18.99 -12.48 1.42
C GLU A 215 -18.73 -11.18 2.18
N ARG A 216 -19.80 -10.42 2.42
CA ARG A 216 -19.76 -9.22 3.26
C ARG A 216 -19.68 -9.65 4.73
N PRO A 217 -18.73 -9.14 5.52
CA PRO A 217 -18.61 -9.56 6.91
C PRO A 217 -19.73 -8.97 7.81
N ASP A 218 -20.21 -9.76 8.77
CA ASP A 218 -21.33 -9.41 9.66
C ASP A 218 -21.13 -8.10 10.42
N TRP A 219 -19.93 -7.87 10.94
CA TRP A 219 -19.61 -6.65 11.69
C TRP A 219 -19.84 -5.38 10.86
N ALA A 220 -19.63 -5.46 9.55
CA ALA A 220 -19.84 -4.33 8.66
C ALA A 220 -21.30 -4.12 8.31
N ALA A 221 -22.09 -5.21 8.23
CA ALA A 221 -23.54 -5.13 8.10
C ALA A 221 -24.16 -4.50 9.37
N GLN A 222 -23.77 -4.97 10.55
CA GLN A 222 -24.20 -4.42 11.85
C GLN A 222 -23.85 -2.94 12.00
N LYS A 223 -22.67 -2.54 11.51
CA LYS A 223 -22.25 -1.14 11.51
C LYS A 223 -22.74 -0.36 10.29
N ALA A 224 -23.54 -0.91 9.37
CA ALA A 224 -23.97 -0.24 8.13
C ALA A 224 -22.81 0.43 7.37
N ILE A 225 -21.73 -0.31 7.13
CA ILE A 225 -20.56 0.11 6.35
C ILE A 225 -20.71 -0.48 4.94
N MET A 226 -21.00 0.37 3.96
CA MET A 226 -21.21 -0.03 2.57
C MET A 226 -19.90 -0.38 1.85
N GLY A 227 -18.76 0.11 2.35
CA GLY A 227 -17.50 -0.06 1.64
C GLY A 227 -16.94 -1.47 1.58
N VAL A 228 -17.59 -2.46 2.19
CA VAL A 228 -17.25 -3.88 2.08
C VAL A 228 -18.37 -4.70 1.47
N ASP A 229 -19.32 -4.05 0.81
CA ASP A 229 -20.32 -4.75 0.02
C ASP A 229 -19.62 -5.58 -1.07
N THR A 230 -20.20 -6.71 -1.43
CA THR A 230 -19.73 -7.58 -2.52
C THR A 230 -20.94 -8.16 -3.25
N ASP A 231 -20.75 -8.67 -4.46
CA ASP A 231 -21.79 -9.28 -5.29
C ASP A 231 -21.34 -10.69 -5.72
N PRO A 232 -21.58 -11.72 -4.90
CA PRO A 232 -21.13 -13.09 -5.21
C PRO A 232 -21.78 -13.64 -6.48
N ALA A 233 -23.01 -13.21 -6.82
CA ALA A 233 -23.69 -13.61 -8.04
C ALA A 233 -22.99 -13.04 -9.28
N PHE A 234 -22.58 -11.77 -9.24
CA PHE A 234 -21.75 -11.16 -10.28
C PHE A 234 -20.39 -11.86 -10.40
N LEU A 235 -19.69 -12.12 -9.29
CA LEU A 235 -18.40 -12.81 -9.32
C LEU A 235 -18.51 -14.21 -9.94
N ALA A 236 -19.58 -14.94 -9.61
CA ALA A 236 -19.85 -16.24 -10.21
C ALA A 236 -20.19 -16.13 -11.72
N ALA A 237 -20.99 -15.15 -12.12
CA ALA A 237 -21.34 -14.92 -13.53
C ALA A 237 -20.11 -14.55 -14.39
N GLU A 238 -19.16 -13.81 -13.81
CA GLU A 238 -17.90 -13.44 -14.45
C GLU A 238 -16.80 -14.50 -14.28
N ALA A 239 -17.12 -15.65 -13.67
CA ALA A 239 -16.19 -16.76 -13.41
C ALA A 239 -14.90 -16.31 -12.68
N VAL A 240 -15.04 -15.39 -11.73
CA VAL A 240 -13.93 -14.86 -10.93
C VAL A 240 -13.62 -15.82 -9.80
N GLU A 241 -12.37 -16.28 -9.72
CA GLU A 241 -11.90 -17.11 -8.60
C GLU A 241 -11.70 -16.21 -7.36
N VAL A 242 -12.28 -16.59 -6.22
CA VAL A 242 -12.06 -15.91 -4.95
C VAL A 242 -11.25 -16.80 -4.01
N ARG A 243 -10.20 -16.25 -3.42
CA ARG A 243 -9.32 -16.89 -2.43
C ARG A 243 -9.21 -16.07 -1.15
N HIS A 244 -8.88 -16.74 -0.06
CA HIS A 244 -8.72 -16.14 1.28
C HIS A 244 -7.45 -15.26 1.42
N GLY A 245 -7.31 -14.68 2.61
CA GLY A 245 -6.13 -13.94 3.05
C GLY A 245 -4.82 -14.69 2.84
N VAL A 246 -3.77 -13.94 2.54
CA VAL A 246 -2.42 -14.46 2.29
C VAL A 246 -1.41 -13.67 3.10
N ARG A 247 -0.29 -14.31 3.44
CA ARG A 247 0.76 -13.63 4.19
C ARG A 247 1.47 -12.62 3.30
N PHE A 248 2.04 -11.59 3.93
CA PHE A 248 2.71 -10.48 3.24
C PHE A 248 3.82 -10.92 2.27
N ASP A 249 4.50 -12.02 2.56
CA ASP A 249 5.62 -12.58 1.80
C ASP A 249 5.18 -13.41 0.59
N GLU A 250 3.91 -13.81 0.51
CA GLU A 250 3.34 -14.55 -0.63
C GLU A 250 2.78 -13.63 -1.72
N VAL A 251 2.51 -12.38 -1.35
CA VAL A 251 1.78 -11.41 -2.16
C VAL A 251 2.39 -11.19 -3.54
N VAL A 252 3.70 -10.97 -3.62
CA VAL A 252 4.40 -10.68 -4.89
C VAL A 252 4.31 -11.86 -5.85
N GLY A 253 4.58 -13.08 -5.35
CA GLY A 253 4.51 -14.29 -6.17
C GLY A 253 3.08 -14.57 -6.66
N LEU A 254 2.06 -14.29 -5.84
CA LEU A 254 0.66 -14.43 -6.25
C LEU A 254 0.26 -13.45 -7.34
N LEU A 255 0.69 -12.18 -7.24
CA LEU A 255 0.50 -11.20 -8.32
C LEU A 255 1.22 -11.66 -9.60
N GLY A 256 2.43 -12.24 -9.47
CA GLY A 256 3.23 -12.77 -10.58
C GLY A 256 2.60 -13.98 -11.31
N ARG A 257 1.51 -14.56 -10.78
CA ARG A 257 0.74 -15.61 -11.46
C ARG A 257 -0.25 -15.07 -12.50
N ALA A 258 -0.41 -13.76 -12.61
CA ALA A 258 -1.29 -13.15 -13.61
C ALA A 258 -0.52 -12.42 -14.71
N LYS A 259 -1.14 -12.35 -15.89
CA LYS A 259 -0.71 -11.42 -16.93
C LYS A 259 -0.84 -9.96 -16.46
N PHE A 260 -1.95 -9.63 -15.81
CA PHE A 260 -2.25 -8.28 -15.37
C PHE A 260 -2.54 -8.20 -13.88
N ALA A 261 -2.13 -7.11 -13.25
CA ALA A 261 -2.44 -6.84 -11.84
C ALA A 261 -2.93 -5.39 -11.67
N PRO A 262 -4.21 -5.15 -11.33
CA PRO A 262 -4.70 -3.80 -11.13
C PRO A 262 -4.16 -3.17 -9.85
N VAL A 263 -3.63 -1.96 -9.96
CA VAL A 263 -3.19 -1.12 -8.83
C VAL A 263 -4.33 -0.18 -8.46
N ILE A 264 -5.08 -0.56 -7.43
CA ILE A 264 -6.28 0.16 -6.98
C ILE A 264 -6.05 0.76 -5.60
N HIS A 265 -6.27 2.06 -5.49
CA HIS A 265 -6.42 2.77 -4.23
C HIS A 265 -7.90 2.93 -3.86
N ARG A 266 -8.21 2.89 -2.56
CA ARG A 266 -9.54 3.22 -2.06
C ARG A 266 -9.88 4.71 -2.35
N PRO A 267 -11.15 5.11 -2.45
CA PRO A 267 -11.54 6.45 -2.88
C PRO A 267 -10.88 7.54 -2.04
N LEU A 268 -10.85 7.39 -0.72
CA LEU A 268 -10.22 8.36 0.17
C LEU A 268 -8.73 8.53 -0.12
N PHE A 269 -8.01 7.45 -0.37
CA PHE A 269 -6.56 7.54 -0.62
C PHE A 269 -6.25 8.20 -1.96
N LYS A 270 -7.11 8.01 -2.96
CA LYS A 270 -7.05 8.80 -4.20
C LYS A 270 -7.27 10.29 -3.92
N GLU A 271 -8.30 10.61 -3.14
CA GLU A 271 -8.63 11.98 -2.76
C GLU A 271 -7.51 12.66 -1.96
N LEU A 272 -6.81 11.91 -1.11
CA LEU A 272 -5.68 12.40 -0.31
C LEU A 272 -4.35 12.40 -1.08
N GLY A 273 -4.28 11.80 -2.27
CA GLY A 273 -3.04 11.61 -3.01
C GLY A 273 -2.03 10.71 -2.27
N PHE A 274 -2.52 9.73 -1.52
CA PHE A 274 -1.68 8.83 -0.72
C PHE A 274 -1.02 7.77 -1.59
N VAL A 275 0.29 7.57 -1.41
CA VAL A 275 0.94 6.32 -1.80
C VAL A 275 0.68 5.26 -0.74
N THR A 276 0.68 4.00 -1.17
CA THR A 276 0.46 2.83 -0.31
C THR A 276 1.51 1.76 -0.63
N ASN A 277 1.65 0.72 0.20
CA ASN A 277 2.53 -0.41 -0.14
C ASN A 277 2.23 -0.98 -1.54
N ARG A 278 0.95 -1.08 -1.92
CA ARG A 278 0.50 -1.55 -3.25
C ARG A 278 0.97 -0.69 -4.41
N THR A 279 1.33 0.57 -4.14
CA THR A 279 1.89 1.49 -5.14
C THR A 279 3.21 0.94 -5.67
N PHE A 280 4.03 0.35 -4.81
CA PHE A 280 5.35 -0.17 -5.18
C PHE A 280 5.34 -1.69 -5.37
N GLU A 281 4.60 -2.42 -4.54
CA GLU A 281 4.66 -3.88 -4.47
C GLU A 281 4.25 -4.61 -5.75
N THR A 282 3.29 -4.06 -6.51
CA THR A 282 2.91 -4.64 -7.81
C THR A 282 4.05 -4.58 -8.83
N PHE A 283 4.97 -3.60 -8.72
CA PHE A 283 6.15 -3.54 -9.60
C PHE A 283 7.24 -4.54 -9.21
N TYR A 284 7.15 -5.21 -8.05
CA TYR A 284 8.04 -6.34 -7.73
C TYR A 284 7.64 -7.61 -8.48
N ALA A 285 6.35 -7.78 -8.77
CA ALA A 285 5.79 -9.00 -9.32
C ALA A 285 6.08 -9.17 -10.82
N ASP A 286 6.15 -10.42 -11.27
CA ASP A 286 6.29 -10.77 -12.68
C ASP A 286 4.94 -10.68 -13.43
N THR A 287 4.44 -9.45 -13.57
CA THR A 287 3.13 -9.11 -14.15
C THR A 287 3.16 -7.70 -14.78
N VAL A 288 2.18 -7.40 -15.65
CA VAL A 288 1.96 -6.04 -16.17
C VAL A 288 0.97 -5.31 -15.25
N PRO A 289 1.39 -4.25 -14.52
CA PRO A 289 0.48 -3.48 -13.68
C PRO A 289 -0.55 -2.74 -14.54
N LEU A 290 -1.80 -2.71 -14.10
CA LEU A 290 -2.84 -1.84 -14.65
C LEU A 290 -3.09 -0.71 -13.64
N LEU A 291 -2.60 0.49 -13.95
CA LEU A 291 -2.59 1.61 -13.01
C LEU A 291 -3.96 2.29 -12.99
N MET A 292 -4.84 1.84 -12.09
CA MET A 292 -6.20 2.38 -11.88
C MET A 292 -6.19 3.68 -11.08
N LEU A 293 -5.27 4.59 -11.42
CA LEU A 293 -4.92 5.81 -10.70
C LEU A 293 -4.94 7.03 -11.65
N PRO A 294 -5.11 8.26 -11.15
CA PRO A 294 -5.04 9.47 -11.98
C PRO A 294 -3.69 9.57 -12.72
N GLU A 295 -3.72 9.96 -13.99
CA GLU A 295 -2.53 10.01 -14.84
C GLU A 295 -1.43 10.93 -14.27
N GLU A 296 -1.82 12.07 -13.71
CA GLU A 296 -0.89 13.02 -13.06
C GLU A 296 -0.21 12.38 -11.84
N PHE A 297 -0.94 11.62 -11.04
CA PHE A 297 -0.37 10.88 -9.91
C PHE A 297 0.61 9.82 -10.42
N VAL A 298 0.24 9.10 -11.47
CA VAL A 298 1.07 8.07 -12.08
C VAL A 298 2.40 8.64 -12.58
N GLU A 299 2.35 9.75 -13.31
CA GLU A 299 3.55 10.41 -13.83
C GLU A 299 4.48 10.88 -12.72
N LYS A 300 3.93 11.47 -11.65
CA LYS A 300 4.72 11.98 -10.52
C LYS A 300 5.40 10.90 -9.69
N ILE A 301 4.81 9.70 -9.61
CA ILE A 301 5.32 8.60 -8.77
C ILE A 301 6.13 7.57 -9.57
N TYR A 302 5.69 7.25 -10.79
CA TYR A 302 6.28 6.17 -11.59
C TYR A 302 7.08 6.68 -12.80
N GLY A 303 7.02 7.99 -13.07
CA GLY A 303 7.61 8.60 -14.25
C GLY A 303 6.71 8.50 -15.50
N ALA A 304 7.04 9.30 -16.52
CA ALA A 304 6.22 9.45 -17.73
C ALA A 304 5.98 8.12 -18.50
N ALA A 305 6.93 7.18 -18.46
CA ALA A 305 6.80 5.88 -19.12
C ALA A 305 5.61 5.06 -18.59
N ALA A 306 5.27 5.21 -17.31
CA ALA A 306 4.19 4.47 -16.67
C ALA A 306 2.79 4.87 -17.18
N LYS A 307 2.65 6.02 -17.86
CA LYS A 307 1.36 6.45 -18.44
C LYS A 307 0.78 5.41 -19.40
N LYS A 308 1.64 4.64 -20.08
CA LYS A 308 1.20 3.55 -20.97
C LYS A 308 0.44 2.43 -20.22
N LEU A 309 0.64 2.32 -18.90
CA LEU A 309 -0.03 1.35 -18.02
C LEU A 309 -1.37 1.88 -17.47
N VAL A 310 -1.77 3.12 -17.80
CA VAL A 310 -3.04 3.73 -17.38
C VAL A 310 -4.13 3.41 -18.41
N PRO A 311 -5.24 2.77 -18.02
CA PRO A 311 -6.34 2.44 -18.93
C PRO A 311 -7.24 3.65 -19.24
N SER A 312 -6.66 4.71 -19.81
CA SER A 312 -7.36 5.98 -20.09
C SER A 312 -8.51 5.86 -21.10
N LYS A 313 -8.50 4.82 -21.93
CA LYS A 313 -9.56 4.48 -22.89
C LYS A 313 -10.37 3.25 -22.47
N GLY A 314 -10.29 2.83 -21.22
CA GLY A 314 -10.87 1.59 -20.71
C GLY A 314 -9.84 0.47 -20.58
N ILE A 315 -10.11 -0.45 -19.65
CA ILE A 315 -9.30 -1.62 -19.31
C ILE A 315 -9.32 -2.61 -20.45
N ALA A 316 -10.48 -2.88 -21.05
CA ALA A 316 -10.62 -3.80 -22.17
C ALA A 316 -9.68 -3.43 -23.33
N ASN A 317 -9.67 -2.14 -23.68
CA ASN A 317 -8.83 -1.59 -24.75
C ASN A 317 -7.33 -1.71 -24.44
N LEU A 318 -6.94 -1.40 -23.20
CA LEU A 318 -5.53 -1.53 -22.79
C LEU A 318 -5.09 -2.99 -22.79
N VAL A 319 -5.89 -3.89 -22.22
CA VAL A 319 -5.59 -5.33 -22.18
C VAL A 319 -5.47 -5.91 -23.59
N ALA A 320 -6.41 -5.61 -24.48
CA ALA A 320 -6.35 -6.05 -25.87
C ALA A 320 -5.10 -5.52 -26.60
N ASP A 321 -4.76 -4.24 -26.41
CA ASP A 321 -3.53 -3.66 -26.98
C ASP A 321 -2.27 -4.29 -26.37
N ALA A 322 -2.26 -4.58 -25.08
CA ALA A 322 -1.14 -5.23 -24.40
C ALA A 322 -0.93 -6.67 -24.84
N LEU A 323 -2.00 -7.43 -25.09
CA LEU A 323 -1.90 -8.79 -25.64
C LEU A 323 -1.36 -8.77 -27.08
N LYS A 324 -1.72 -7.75 -27.87
CA LYS A 324 -1.26 -7.58 -29.26
C LYS A 324 0.17 -7.04 -29.35
N ASN A 325 0.54 -6.10 -28.48
CA ASN A 325 1.79 -5.35 -28.51
C ASN A 325 2.57 -5.46 -27.17
N PRO A 326 2.87 -6.67 -26.68
CA PRO A 326 3.25 -6.90 -25.29
C PRO A 326 4.62 -6.31 -24.92
N GLU A 327 5.56 -6.22 -25.87
CA GLU A 327 6.87 -5.63 -25.62
C GLU A 327 6.78 -4.16 -25.20
N ALA A 328 5.90 -3.38 -25.83
CA ALA A 328 5.71 -1.97 -25.49
C ALA A 328 5.22 -1.77 -24.05
N TYR A 329 4.40 -2.70 -23.55
CA TYR A 329 3.90 -2.66 -22.18
C TYR A 329 4.94 -3.12 -21.18
N TRP A 330 5.70 -4.17 -21.48
CA TRP A 330 6.82 -4.57 -20.64
C TRP A 330 7.94 -3.53 -20.57
N ASP A 331 8.22 -2.83 -21.67
CA ASP A 331 9.08 -1.64 -21.66
C ASP A 331 8.57 -0.58 -20.68
N ALA A 332 7.25 -0.39 -20.62
CA ALA A 332 6.59 0.48 -19.67
C ALA A 332 6.48 -0.10 -18.24
N VAL A 333 6.89 -1.34 -17.99
CA VAL A 333 7.09 -1.90 -16.64
C VAL A 333 8.54 -1.74 -16.19
N LEU A 334 9.50 -2.04 -17.08
CA LEU A 334 10.93 -1.99 -16.77
C LEU A 334 11.42 -0.56 -16.49
N LYS A 335 10.97 0.42 -17.29
CA LYS A 335 11.36 1.83 -17.10
C LYS A 335 10.89 2.39 -15.75
N PRO A 336 9.63 2.20 -15.31
CA PRO A 336 9.22 2.56 -13.96
C PRO A 336 9.98 1.84 -12.84
N ARG A 337 10.35 0.56 -12.97
CA ARG A 337 11.18 -0.11 -11.94
C ARG A 337 12.50 0.63 -11.71
N ALA A 338 13.19 1.02 -12.80
CA ALA A 338 14.42 1.81 -12.70
C ALA A 338 14.17 3.20 -12.08
N HIS A 339 13.10 3.88 -12.49
CA HIS A 339 12.70 5.17 -11.91
C HIS A 339 12.41 5.07 -10.41
N LEU A 340 11.63 4.06 -10.01
CA LEU A 340 11.28 3.79 -8.62
C LEU A 340 12.51 3.46 -7.77
N ALA A 341 13.47 2.68 -8.29
CA ALA A 341 14.72 2.41 -7.59
C ALA A 341 15.56 3.68 -7.37
N ALA A 342 15.60 4.58 -8.36
CA ALA A 342 16.37 5.82 -8.28
C ALA A 342 15.72 6.87 -7.35
N HIS A 343 14.40 7.02 -7.39
CA HIS A 343 13.70 8.14 -6.75
C HIS A 343 12.84 7.75 -5.54
N HIS A 344 12.53 6.47 -5.39
CA HIS A 344 11.61 5.99 -4.36
C HIS A 344 12.16 4.82 -3.54
N SER A 345 13.48 4.58 -3.56
CA SER A 345 14.07 3.55 -2.71
C SER A 345 13.94 3.84 -1.21
N TYR A 346 14.02 2.79 -0.39
CA TYR A 346 14.03 2.96 1.07
C TYR A 346 15.22 3.78 1.57
N ALA A 347 16.36 3.74 0.86
CA ALA A 347 17.48 4.63 1.15
C ALA A 347 17.10 6.11 0.96
N VAL A 348 16.40 6.42 -0.14
CA VAL A 348 15.86 7.77 -0.36
C VAL A 348 14.84 8.14 0.72
N ARG A 349 13.93 7.22 1.10
CA ARG A 349 12.96 7.45 2.19
C ARG A 349 13.64 7.77 3.52
N ILE A 350 14.73 7.08 3.87
CA ILE A 350 15.52 7.36 5.08
C ILE A 350 16.08 8.80 5.05
N GLU A 351 16.65 9.23 3.93
CA GLU A 351 17.18 10.59 3.80
C GLU A 351 16.09 11.67 3.80
N GLU A 352 14.93 11.39 3.20
CA GLU A 352 13.77 12.27 3.28
C GLU A 352 13.24 12.38 4.71
N LEU A 353 13.17 11.27 5.45
CA LEU A 353 12.76 11.28 6.85
C LEU A 353 13.68 12.17 7.68
N LYS A 354 15.01 12.02 7.51
CA LYS A 354 16.01 12.86 8.17
C LYS A 354 15.77 14.35 7.92
N LYS A 355 15.50 14.74 6.68
CA LYS A 355 15.18 16.11 6.32
C LYS A 355 13.85 16.58 6.93
N ALA A 356 12.83 15.72 6.94
CA ALA A 356 11.51 16.06 7.45
C ALA A 356 11.50 16.30 8.97
N VAL A 357 12.38 15.62 9.71
CA VAL A 357 12.49 15.70 11.18
C VAL A 357 13.66 16.57 11.67
N ALA A 358 14.51 17.07 10.77
CA ALA A 358 15.57 18.02 11.13
C ALA A 358 14.97 19.29 11.75
N LYS A 359 15.63 19.80 12.79
CA LYS A 359 15.21 21.00 13.53
C LYS A 359 15.59 22.28 12.80
#